data_AF-A0A7S4PN02-F1
#
_entry.id   AF-A0A7S4PN02-F1
#
_cell.length_a   1.000
_cell.length_b   1.000
_cell.length_c   1.000
_cell.angle_alpha   90.00
_cell.angle_beta   90.00
_cell.angle_gamma   90.00
#
_symmetry.space_group_name_H-M   'P 1'
#
loop_
_entity.id
_entity.type
_entity.pdbx_description
1 polymer ?
#
loop_
_entity_poly.entity_id
_entity_poly.type
_entity_poly.pdbx_seq_one_letter_code
_entity_poly.pdbx_strand_id
1 'polypeptide(L)'
;SAMQFESKADCLHRGLKSSRWEERQVAAKELPLHCVRRPVETYVVEEYAKVIADEKFEVRRTALEHVASLVERGCEISTRAILKRMWEDESWAVRLSAVRAAEKISKHEDEQSLFALLGRMLDTELKRADSYPIREAALRAVLKVLGNDESIMMVMNRMKNETWKDRASALQVLLLGAGKLPCRMDDVHHERSPTSQGYDIFTKTSFGSDETSMLSKDARSGREALPFEMKPAWIPPNHAGVPSSERQHEWEFRYRMGIDTSGFEPSYSTESSGRHVVEPEDARDRRERAHAIDVKLKNGTSLREIQESDHRIERAREQPTRHETLLRRGRRDPRVSSRKELL
;
A
#
# COMPACT_ATOMS: atom_id res chain seq x y z
N SER A 1 -25.12 48.17 0.87
CA SER A 1 -24.19 47.04 1.01
C SER A 1 -24.56 46.02 -0.05
N ALA A 2 -23.76 45.88 -1.10
CA ALA A 2 -24.02 44.88 -2.13
C ALA A 2 -23.79 43.50 -1.50
N MET A 3 -24.81 42.63 -1.50
CA MET A 3 -24.61 41.22 -1.16
C MET A 3 -23.66 40.62 -2.20
N GLN A 4 -22.38 40.49 -1.84
CA GLN A 4 -21.47 39.67 -2.62
C GLN A 4 -21.94 38.23 -2.44
N PHE A 5 -22.46 37.64 -3.51
CA PHE A 5 -22.75 36.21 -3.54
C PHE A 5 -21.42 35.48 -3.47
N GLU A 6 -21.13 34.91 -2.30
CA GLU A 6 -19.99 34.03 -2.13
C GLU A 6 -20.14 32.81 -3.03
N SER A 7 -19.08 32.46 -3.73
CA SER A 7 -19.08 31.25 -4.53
C SER A 7 -19.22 30.03 -3.61
N LYS A 8 -19.86 28.96 -4.10
CA LYS A 8 -19.88 27.68 -3.39
C LYS A 8 -18.46 27.21 -3.05
N ALA A 9 -17.49 27.48 -3.92
CA ALA A 9 -16.08 27.15 -3.68
C ALA A 9 -15.50 27.92 -2.48
N ASP A 10 -15.88 29.20 -2.28
CA ASP A 10 -15.41 30.01 -1.15
C ASP A 10 -15.96 29.48 0.19
N CYS A 11 -17.25 29.10 0.20
CA CYS A 11 -17.87 28.45 1.34
C CYS A 11 -17.17 27.14 1.70
N LEU A 12 -16.89 26.29 0.70
CA LEU A 12 -16.20 25.02 0.91
C LEU A 12 -14.74 25.23 1.35
N HIS A 13 -14.04 26.21 0.78
CA HIS A 13 -12.67 26.56 1.21
C HIS A 13 -12.62 26.98 2.68
N ARG A 14 -13.62 27.74 3.18
CA ARG A 14 -13.74 28.01 4.62
C ARG A 14 -14.13 26.78 5.42
N GLY A 15 -14.96 25.90 4.86
CA GLY A 15 -15.33 24.62 5.46
C GLY A 15 -14.11 23.74 5.79
N LEU A 16 -13.04 23.80 4.98
CA LEU A 16 -11.77 23.12 5.27
C LEU A 16 -11.13 23.56 6.60
N LYS A 17 -11.45 24.76 7.10
CA LYS A 17 -10.92 25.35 8.34
C LYS A 17 -11.88 25.22 9.52
N SER A 18 -13.02 24.54 9.34
CA SER A 18 -14.01 24.40 10.41
C SER A 18 -13.44 23.62 11.60
N SER A 19 -13.87 23.96 12.81
CA SER A 19 -13.57 23.18 14.01
C SER A 19 -14.23 21.79 13.97
N ARG A 20 -15.37 21.67 13.26
CA ARG A 20 -16.09 20.42 13.06
C ARG A 20 -15.46 19.60 11.95
N TRP A 21 -15.05 18.38 12.27
CA TRP A 21 -14.38 17.51 11.32
C TRP A 21 -15.30 17.04 10.19
N GLU A 22 -16.61 16.93 10.45
CA GLU A 22 -17.63 16.57 9.46
C GLU A 22 -17.70 17.62 8.35
N GLU A 23 -17.65 18.90 8.71
CA GLU A 23 -17.64 20.02 7.76
C GLU A 23 -16.35 20.02 6.93
N ARG A 24 -15.20 19.76 7.57
CA ARG A 24 -13.92 19.61 6.85
C ARG A 24 -13.95 18.43 5.88
N GLN A 25 -14.54 17.31 6.26
CA GLN A 25 -14.67 16.13 5.41
C GLN A 25 -15.54 16.42 4.18
N VAL A 26 -16.72 17.02 4.40
CA VAL A 26 -17.63 17.41 3.31
C VAL A 26 -16.95 18.43 2.40
N ALA A 27 -16.28 19.42 2.97
CA ALA A 27 -15.51 20.39 2.20
C ALA A 27 -14.40 19.73 1.36
N ALA A 28 -13.64 18.79 1.93
CA ALA A 28 -12.59 18.07 1.20
C ALA A 28 -13.14 17.26 0.02
N LYS A 29 -14.32 16.66 0.20
CA LYS A 29 -14.99 15.88 -0.85
C LYS A 29 -15.53 16.76 -1.99
N GLU A 30 -16.21 17.84 -1.63
CA GLU A 30 -17.00 18.63 -2.59
C GLU A 30 -16.21 19.76 -3.25
N LEU A 31 -15.20 20.33 -2.57
CA LEU A 31 -14.41 21.44 -3.11
C LEU A 31 -13.82 21.15 -4.49
N PRO A 32 -13.21 19.97 -4.75
CA PRO A 32 -12.62 19.67 -6.06
C PRO A 32 -13.65 19.60 -7.20
N LEU A 33 -14.93 19.37 -6.88
CA LEU A 33 -16.04 19.34 -7.85
C LEU A 33 -16.52 20.74 -8.23
N HIS A 34 -16.29 21.72 -7.36
CA HIS A 34 -16.76 23.10 -7.53
C HIS A 34 -15.66 24.09 -7.97
N CYS A 35 -14.40 23.65 -8.01
CA CYS A 35 -13.30 24.40 -8.61
C CYS A 35 -13.39 24.34 -10.14
N VAL A 36 -14.02 25.35 -10.76
CA VAL A 36 -14.20 25.46 -12.21
C VAL A 36 -12.88 25.79 -12.94
N ARG A 37 -12.01 26.58 -12.31
CA ARG A 37 -10.69 26.93 -12.86
C ARG A 37 -9.64 25.92 -12.41
N ARG A 38 -8.85 25.45 -13.38
CA ARG A 38 -7.63 24.67 -13.16
C ARG A 38 -6.48 25.35 -13.92
N PRO A 39 -5.30 25.55 -13.31
CA PRO A 39 -4.94 25.21 -11.93
C PRO A 39 -5.78 25.97 -10.90
N VAL A 40 -6.05 25.30 -9.78
CA VAL A 40 -6.65 25.93 -8.61
C VAL A 40 -5.61 26.83 -7.95
N GLU A 41 -6.05 27.93 -7.37
CA GLU A 41 -5.18 28.88 -6.71
C GLU A 41 -4.33 28.23 -5.61
N THR A 42 -3.06 28.62 -5.50
CA THR A 42 -2.07 28.01 -4.61
C THR A 42 -2.52 27.99 -3.15
N TYR A 43 -3.16 29.06 -2.67
CA TYR A 43 -3.66 29.14 -1.30
C TYR A 43 -4.73 28.07 -1.01
N VAL A 44 -5.55 27.68 -1.99
CA VAL A 44 -6.54 26.62 -1.83
C VAL A 44 -5.84 25.27 -1.70
N VAL A 45 -4.82 25.03 -2.52
CA VAL A 45 -4.00 23.82 -2.49
C VAL A 45 -3.26 23.69 -1.16
N GLU A 46 -2.71 24.79 -0.64
CA GLU A 46 -2.05 24.83 0.68
C GLU A 46 -3.00 24.48 1.82
N GLU A 47 -4.21 25.06 1.83
CA GLU A 47 -5.20 24.73 2.85
C GLU A 47 -5.66 23.27 2.72
N TYR A 48 -5.86 22.78 1.49
CA TYR A 48 -6.21 21.38 1.27
C TYR A 48 -5.09 20.42 1.71
N ALA A 49 -3.82 20.81 1.54
CA ALA A 49 -2.68 20.05 2.05
C ALA A 49 -2.67 19.94 3.58
N LYS A 50 -3.18 20.93 4.31
CA LYS A 50 -3.39 20.83 5.77
C LYS A 50 -4.45 19.79 6.12
N VAL A 51 -5.51 19.68 5.32
CA VAL A 51 -6.57 18.67 5.49
C VAL A 51 -6.06 17.24 5.22
N ILE A 52 -5.07 17.07 4.34
CA ILE A 52 -4.37 15.78 4.20
C ILE A 52 -3.64 15.38 5.50
N ALA A 53 -3.22 16.36 6.29
CA ALA A 53 -2.56 16.18 7.58
C ALA A 53 -3.50 16.31 8.79
N ASP A 54 -4.83 16.23 8.57
CA ASP A 54 -5.84 16.39 9.62
C ASP A 54 -5.69 15.37 10.77
N GLU A 55 -6.13 15.75 11.96
CA GLU A 55 -6.17 14.86 13.12
C GLU A 55 -7.13 13.67 12.91
N LYS A 56 -8.23 13.86 12.18
CA LYS A 56 -9.26 12.83 11.97
C LYS A 56 -8.94 11.97 10.76
N PHE A 57 -8.96 10.66 11.00
CA PHE A 57 -8.72 9.63 9.99
C PHE A 57 -9.65 9.78 8.77
N GLU A 58 -10.93 10.00 8.99
CA GLU A 58 -11.97 10.10 7.95
C GLU A 58 -11.70 11.29 7.02
N VAL A 59 -11.28 12.41 7.60
CA VAL A 59 -10.93 13.64 6.87
C VAL A 59 -9.69 13.39 6.02
N ARG A 60 -8.61 12.82 6.60
CA ARG A 60 -7.38 12.50 5.87
C ARG A 60 -7.64 11.59 4.68
N ARG A 61 -8.39 10.49 4.90
CA ARG A 61 -8.72 9.52 3.84
C ARG A 61 -9.50 10.19 2.71
N THR A 62 -10.56 10.93 3.05
CA THR A 62 -11.41 11.63 2.08
C THR A 62 -10.59 12.65 1.28
N ALA A 63 -9.73 13.42 1.94
CA ALA A 63 -8.88 14.39 1.29
C ALA A 63 -7.95 13.74 0.25
N LEU A 64 -7.32 12.60 0.59
CA LEU A 64 -6.46 11.84 -0.31
C LEU A 64 -7.22 11.23 -1.51
N GLU A 65 -8.45 10.77 -1.32
CA GLU A 65 -9.27 10.22 -2.40
C GLU A 65 -9.59 11.27 -3.48
N HIS A 66 -9.74 12.55 -3.08
CA HIS A 66 -10.18 13.64 -3.94
C HIS A 66 -9.07 14.62 -4.36
N VAL A 67 -7.88 14.60 -3.75
CA VAL A 67 -6.79 15.56 -4.03
C VAL A 67 -6.39 15.61 -5.51
N ALA A 68 -6.38 14.46 -6.20
CA ALA A 68 -5.99 14.37 -7.60
C ALA A 68 -6.96 15.08 -8.56
N SER A 69 -8.17 15.41 -8.10
CA SER A 69 -9.15 16.19 -8.87
C SER A 69 -9.02 17.69 -8.64
N LEU A 70 -8.36 18.10 -7.56
CA LEU A 70 -8.12 19.51 -7.23
C LEU A 70 -6.78 20.00 -7.79
N VAL A 71 -5.76 19.13 -7.76
CA VAL A 71 -4.37 19.53 -7.94
C VAL A 71 -3.83 19.04 -9.28
N GLU A 72 -2.99 19.85 -9.92
CA GLU A 72 -2.27 19.45 -11.13
C GLU A 72 -1.21 18.38 -10.83
N ARG A 73 -0.88 17.58 -11.85
CA ARG A 73 0.20 16.61 -11.73
C ARG A 73 1.51 17.33 -11.40
N GLY A 74 2.28 16.77 -10.46
CA GLY A 74 3.57 17.29 -10.03
C GLY A 74 3.51 18.52 -9.13
N CYS A 75 2.36 18.82 -8.50
CA CYS A 75 2.31 19.86 -7.49
C CYS A 75 3.08 19.44 -6.23
N GLU A 76 4.24 20.06 -6.01
CA GLU A 76 5.17 19.71 -4.93
C GLU A 76 4.53 19.76 -3.52
N ILE A 77 3.67 20.75 -3.26
CA ILE A 77 3.03 20.93 -1.95
C ILE A 77 2.18 19.71 -1.61
N SER A 78 1.31 19.30 -2.54
CA SER A 78 0.44 18.15 -2.34
C SER A 78 1.20 16.84 -2.39
N THR A 79 2.17 16.69 -3.31
CA THR A 79 3.05 15.52 -3.37
C THR A 79 3.71 15.28 -2.02
N ARG A 80 4.37 16.29 -1.44
CA ARG A 80 5.03 16.16 -0.14
C ARG A 80 4.07 15.78 0.98
N ALA A 81 2.88 16.37 1.02
CA ALA A 81 1.86 16.03 2.02
C ALA A 81 1.37 14.57 1.88
N ILE A 82 1.14 14.12 0.65
CA ILE A 82 0.73 12.75 0.32
C ILE A 82 1.84 11.76 0.70
N LEU A 83 3.09 12.01 0.29
CA LEU A 83 4.21 11.14 0.58
C LEU A 83 4.43 11.00 2.09
N LYS A 84 4.34 12.10 2.85
CA LYS A 84 4.42 12.05 4.31
C LYS A 84 3.37 11.10 4.89
N ARG A 85 2.12 11.19 4.44
CA ARG A 85 1.03 10.30 4.89
C ARG A 85 1.20 8.87 4.44
N MET A 86 1.71 8.66 3.24
CA MET A 86 2.01 7.33 2.72
C MET A 86 3.00 6.59 3.63
N TRP A 87 3.96 7.30 4.24
CA TRP A 87 4.99 6.69 5.09
C TRP A 87 4.63 6.62 6.57
N GLU A 88 4.11 7.71 7.12
CA GLU A 88 4.04 7.91 8.57
C GLU A 88 2.65 7.67 9.17
N ASP A 89 1.60 7.56 8.33
CA ASP A 89 0.24 7.48 8.88
C ASP A 89 0.02 6.16 9.63
N GLU A 90 -0.68 6.24 10.75
CA GLU A 90 -1.03 5.09 11.59
C GLU A 90 -1.99 4.14 10.85
N SER A 91 -2.91 4.69 10.07
CA SER A 91 -3.98 3.93 9.42
C SER A 91 -3.53 3.39 8.07
N TRP A 92 -3.65 2.08 7.90
CA TRP A 92 -3.33 1.42 6.62
C TRP A 92 -4.20 1.94 5.47
N ALA A 93 -5.46 2.29 5.76
CA ALA A 93 -6.38 2.81 4.75
C ALA A 93 -5.98 4.21 4.27
N VAL A 94 -5.41 5.06 5.13
CA VAL A 94 -4.84 6.36 4.74
C VAL A 94 -3.59 6.13 3.91
N ARG A 95 -2.68 5.25 4.34
CA ARG A 95 -1.47 4.93 3.56
C ARG A 95 -1.81 4.40 2.16
N LEU A 96 -2.78 3.50 2.05
CA LEU A 96 -3.28 2.99 0.76
C LEU A 96 -3.87 4.10 -0.11
N SER A 97 -4.68 4.98 0.48
CA SER A 97 -5.26 6.13 -0.23
C SER A 97 -4.17 7.10 -0.69
N ALA A 98 -3.11 7.26 0.09
CA ALA A 98 -1.95 8.08 -0.26
C ALA A 98 -1.16 7.49 -1.43
N VAL A 99 -0.96 6.17 -1.48
CA VAL A 99 -0.35 5.49 -2.65
C VAL A 99 -1.17 5.76 -3.92
N ARG A 100 -2.50 5.59 -3.84
CA ARG A 100 -3.42 5.84 -4.98
C ARG A 100 -3.45 7.31 -5.38
N ALA A 101 -3.35 8.23 -4.42
CA ALA A 101 -3.26 9.65 -4.69
C ALA A 101 -1.94 9.98 -5.40
N ALA A 102 -0.82 9.49 -4.87
CA ALA A 102 0.51 9.66 -5.44
C ALA A 102 0.54 9.18 -6.90
N GLU A 103 0.01 7.98 -7.19
CA GLU A 103 -0.13 7.47 -8.57
C GLU A 103 -0.77 8.48 -9.53
N LYS A 104 -1.86 9.15 -9.11
CA LYS A 104 -2.63 10.05 -9.97
C LYS A 104 -1.97 11.40 -10.17
N ILE A 105 -1.25 11.90 -9.16
CA ILE A 105 -0.63 13.22 -9.18
C ILE A 105 0.85 13.19 -9.60
N SER A 106 1.51 12.03 -9.56
CA SER A 106 2.93 11.93 -9.94
C SER A 106 3.12 12.27 -11.41
N LYS A 107 4.16 13.05 -11.70
CA LYS A 107 4.70 13.14 -13.06
C LYS A 107 5.64 11.96 -13.30
N HIS A 108 5.80 11.55 -14.55
CA HIS A 108 6.73 10.48 -14.94
C HIS A 108 8.19 10.79 -14.56
N GLU A 109 8.52 12.08 -14.46
CA GLU A 109 9.86 12.61 -14.18
C GLU A 109 10.07 12.96 -12.70
N ASP A 110 9.06 12.72 -11.83
CA ASP A 110 9.17 13.00 -10.40
C ASP A 110 9.87 11.84 -9.68
N GLU A 111 11.19 11.93 -9.58
CA GLU A 111 12.04 10.97 -8.87
C GLU A 111 11.55 10.69 -7.45
N GLN A 112 11.11 11.74 -6.74
CA GLN A 112 10.73 11.63 -5.34
C GLN A 112 9.49 10.75 -5.19
N SER A 113 8.48 10.97 -6.03
CA SER A 113 7.27 10.14 -6.04
C SER A 113 7.57 8.71 -6.49
N LEU A 114 8.37 8.53 -7.54
CA LEU A 114 8.74 7.22 -8.05
C LEU A 114 9.50 6.39 -7.00
N PHE A 115 10.53 6.96 -6.38
CA PHE A 115 11.31 6.29 -5.33
C PHE A 115 10.51 6.01 -4.08
N ALA A 116 9.59 6.91 -3.70
CA ALA A 116 8.69 6.68 -2.58
C ALA A 116 7.72 5.51 -2.86
N LEU A 117 7.22 5.38 -4.10
CA LEU A 117 6.40 4.24 -4.50
C LEU A 117 7.22 2.93 -4.56
N LEU A 118 8.44 2.96 -5.11
CA LEU A 118 9.35 1.81 -5.11
C LEU A 118 9.64 1.32 -3.68
N GLY A 119 9.95 2.23 -2.77
CA GLY A 119 10.17 1.89 -1.37
C GLY A 119 8.98 1.20 -0.73
N ARG A 120 7.75 1.58 -1.14
CA ARG A 120 6.51 0.96 -0.64
C ARG A 120 6.26 -0.45 -1.16
N MET A 121 6.89 -0.86 -2.27
CA MET A 121 6.72 -2.21 -2.81
C MET A 121 7.37 -3.30 -1.96
N LEU A 122 8.49 -2.99 -1.31
CA LEU A 122 9.20 -3.92 -0.43
C LEU A 122 9.05 -3.56 1.03
N ASP A 123 8.02 -2.76 1.36
CA ASP A 123 7.81 -2.38 2.73
C ASP A 123 7.48 -3.64 3.56
N THR A 124 8.46 -4.01 4.39
CA THR A 124 8.45 -5.17 5.27
C THR A 124 7.91 -4.76 6.63
N GLU A 125 6.95 -3.84 6.72
CA GLU A 125 6.22 -3.59 7.96
C GLU A 125 5.37 -4.83 8.35
N LEU A 126 6.06 -5.90 8.72
CA LEU A 126 5.57 -7.16 9.25
C LEU A 126 4.72 -6.94 10.50
N LYS A 127 4.92 -5.82 11.20
CA LYS A 127 4.11 -5.41 12.36
C LYS A 127 2.69 -4.96 11.99
N ARG A 128 2.41 -4.66 10.72
CA ARG A 128 1.12 -4.16 10.26
C ARG A 128 0.54 -5.20 9.28
N ALA A 129 -0.38 -6.02 9.76
CA ALA A 129 -0.99 -7.15 9.04
C ALA A 129 -1.54 -6.78 7.64
N ASP A 130 -1.86 -5.50 7.41
CA ASP A 130 -2.44 -4.97 6.18
C ASP A 130 -1.42 -4.40 5.17
N SER A 131 -0.17 -4.91 5.18
CA SER A 131 0.89 -4.41 4.29
C SER A 131 0.70 -4.84 2.82
N TYR A 132 0.02 -5.96 2.56
CA TYR A 132 -0.11 -6.51 1.20
C TYR A 132 -0.85 -5.58 0.21
N PRO A 133 -2.05 -5.03 0.51
CA PRO A 133 -2.76 -4.15 -0.41
C PRO A 133 -1.96 -2.89 -0.76
N ILE A 134 -1.16 -2.38 0.17
CA ILE A 134 -0.30 -1.21 -0.03
C ILE A 134 0.84 -1.54 -1.01
N ARG A 135 1.54 -2.66 -0.80
CA ARG A 135 2.61 -3.12 -1.70
C ARG A 135 2.09 -3.33 -3.12
N GLU A 136 0.94 -3.98 -3.25
CA GLU A 136 0.29 -4.25 -4.54
C GLU A 136 -0.13 -2.95 -5.24
N ALA A 137 -0.75 -2.01 -4.51
CA ALA A 137 -1.09 -0.70 -5.05
C ALA A 137 0.16 0.09 -5.47
N ALA A 138 1.24 0.03 -4.69
CA ALA A 138 2.49 0.71 -5.00
C ALA A 138 3.12 0.14 -6.27
N LEU A 139 3.16 -1.19 -6.41
CA LEU A 139 3.64 -1.85 -7.63
C LEU A 139 2.83 -1.41 -8.85
N ARG A 140 1.49 -1.43 -8.77
CA ARG A 140 0.63 -0.97 -9.87
C ARG A 140 0.89 0.50 -10.21
N ALA A 141 1.08 1.34 -9.20
CA ALA A 141 1.36 2.76 -9.40
C ALA A 141 2.70 2.95 -10.11
N VAL A 142 3.78 2.29 -9.65
CA VAL A 142 5.09 2.34 -10.30
C VAL A 142 5.02 1.88 -11.75
N LEU A 143 4.35 0.77 -12.04
CA LEU A 143 4.22 0.26 -13.42
C LEU A 143 3.45 1.22 -14.34
N LYS A 144 2.54 2.04 -13.81
CA LYS A 144 1.85 3.09 -14.58
C LYS A 144 2.73 4.32 -14.79
N VAL A 145 3.52 4.70 -13.78
CA VAL A 145 4.48 5.81 -13.86
C VAL A 145 5.68 5.44 -14.76
N LEU A 146 5.98 4.16 -14.97
CA LEU A 146 7.02 3.67 -15.87
C LEU A 146 6.65 3.69 -17.36
N GLY A 147 6.10 4.81 -17.83
CA GLY A 147 5.72 5.00 -19.22
C GLY A 147 6.83 5.54 -20.12
N ASN A 148 7.88 6.14 -19.53
CA ASN A 148 8.88 6.92 -20.26
C ASN A 148 10.30 6.40 -20.01
N ASP A 149 11.19 6.57 -20.98
CA ASP A 149 12.60 6.18 -20.89
C ASP A 149 13.29 6.78 -19.66
N GLU A 150 12.98 8.02 -19.31
CA GLU A 150 13.53 8.69 -18.14
C GLU A 150 13.16 7.98 -16.83
N SER A 151 11.89 7.61 -16.66
CA SER A 151 11.43 6.86 -15.49
C SER A 151 12.10 5.47 -15.39
N ILE A 152 12.35 4.82 -16.54
CA ILE A 152 13.08 3.55 -16.61
C ILE A 152 14.54 3.76 -16.18
N MET A 153 15.19 4.80 -16.68
CA MET A 153 16.56 5.16 -16.32
C MET A 153 16.70 5.48 -14.82
N MET A 154 15.71 6.14 -14.21
CA MET A 154 15.66 6.36 -12.76
C MET A 154 15.62 5.04 -11.99
N VAL A 155 14.79 4.07 -12.41
CA VAL A 155 14.75 2.73 -11.80
C VAL A 155 16.06 1.98 -11.99
N MET A 156 16.66 2.03 -13.18
CA MET A 156 17.96 1.41 -13.45
C MET A 156 19.07 2.04 -12.61
N ASN A 157 19.07 3.36 -12.43
CA ASN A 157 20.01 4.06 -11.55
C ASN A 157 19.81 3.63 -10.09
N ARG A 158 18.57 3.39 -9.65
CA ARG A 158 18.29 2.85 -8.31
C ARG A 158 18.92 1.46 -8.11
N MET A 159 19.08 0.64 -9.15
CA MET A 159 19.80 -0.64 -9.03
C MET A 159 21.29 -0.49 -8.73
N LYS A 160 21.88 0.68 -8.98
CA LYS A 160 23.29 0.96 -8.64
C LYS A 160 23.47 1.24 -7.15
N ASN A 161 22.38 1.37 -6.38
CA ASN A 161 22.45 1.61 -4.95
C ASN A 161 22.98 0.41 -4.18
N GLU A 162 23.64 0.71 -3.06
CA GLU A 162 24.29 -0.31 -2.22
C GLU A 162 23.28 -1.23 -1.52
N THR A 163 22.10 -0.71 -1.15
CA THR A 163 21.13 -1.48 -0.39
C THR A 163 20.48 -2.57 -1.25
N TRP A 164 20.38 -3.79 -0.72
CA TRP A 164 19.77 -4.90 -1.45
C TRP A 164 18.27 -4.68 -1.71
N LYS A 165 17.57 -3.95 -0.82
CA LYS A 165 16.14 -3.64 -0.96
C LYS A 165 15.89 -2.72 -2.15
N ASP A 166 16.71 -1.69 -2.32
CA ASP A 166 16.62 -0.80 -3.48
C ASP A 166 16.84 -1.58 -4.79
N ARG A 167 17.84 -2.48 -4.80
CA ARG A 167 18.12 -3.34 -5.95
C ARG A 167 16.98 -4.31 -6.26
N ALA A 168 16.43 -4.97 -5.24
CA ALA A 168 15.34 -5.93 -5.41
C ALA A 168 14.05 -5.27 -5.91
N SER A 169 13.69 -4.09 -5.39
CA SER A 169 12.48 -3.36 -5.82
C SER A 169 12.63 -2.90 -7.26
N ALA A 170 13.76 -2.29 -7.60
CA ALA A 170 14.06 -1.85 -8.95
C ALA A 170 14.07 -3.03 -9.94
N LEU A 171 14.71 -4.15 -9.60
CA LEU A 171 14.72 -5.34 -10.44
C LEU A 171 13.32 -5.93 -10.63
N GLN A 172 12.53 -6.06 -9.57
CA GLN A 172 11.15 -6.57 -9.64
C GLN A 172 10.32 -5.72 -10.60
N VAL A 173 10.46 -4.40 -10.52
CA VAL A 173 9.77 -3.46 -11.38
C VAL A 173 10.21 -3.57 -12.83
N LEU A 174 11.51 -3.68 -13.11
CA LEU A 174 12.03 -3.85 -14.47
C LEU A 174 11.57 -5.18 -15.08
N LEU A 175 11.54 -6.26 -14.30
CA LEU A 175 11.07 -7.58 -14.76
C LEU A 175 9.57 -7.55 -15.08
N LEU A 176 8.75 -6.96 -14.20
CA LEU A 176 7.31 -6.85 -14.42
C LEU A 176 6.95 -5.80 -15.49
N GLY A 177 7.80 -4.78 -15.63
CA GLY A 177 7.71 -3.74 -16.65
C GLY A 177 8.37 -4.13 -17.98
N ALA A 178 8.92 -5.33 -18.12
CA ALA A 178 9.70 -5.73 -19.30
C ALA A 178 8.90 -5.64 -20.61
N GLY A 179 7.57 -5.79 -20.58
CA GLY A 179 6.71 -5.55 -21.75
C GLY A 179 6.59 -4.08 -22.17
N LYS A 180 7.05 -3.15 -21.32
CA LYS A 180 7.13 -1.70 -21.59
C LYS A 180 8.55 -1.21 -21.79
N LEU A 181 9.56 -2.01 -21.41
CA LEU A 181 10.94 -1.67 -21.74
C LEU A 181 11.05 -1.70 -23.26
N PRO A 182 11.66 -0.69 -23.90
CA PRO A 182 12.06 -0.78 -25.29
C PRO A 182 13.21 -1.78 -25.39
N CYS A 183 12.93 -3.06 -25.22
CA CYS A 183 13.86 -4.15 -25.47
C CYS A 183 13.97 -4.31 -26.99
N ARG A 184 14.67 -3.38 -27.64
CA ARG A 184 15.11 -3.53 -29.02
C ARG A 184 16.38 -4.40 -29.02
N MET A 185 16.22 -5.67 -28.65
CA MET A 185 17.30 -6.67 -28.72
C MET A 185 17.68 -7.01 -30.18
N ASP A 186 16.80 -6.70 -31.14
CA ASP A 186 16.93 -7.18 -32.53
C ASP A 186 17.29 -6.12 -33.57
N ASP A 187 17.56 -4.85 -33.20
CA ASP A 187 17.95 -3.85 -34.20
C ASP A 187 19.47 -3.69 -34.31
N VAL A 188 20.08 -4.70 -34.92
CA VAL A 188 21.50 -4.73 -35.32
C VAL A 188 21.83 -3.62 -36.33
N HIS A 189 20.83 -2.92 -36.89
CA HIS A 189 21.01 -1.90 -37.92
C HIS A 189 20.65 -0.47 -37.49
N HIS A 190 20.41 -0.22 -36.20
CA HIS A 190 20.17 1.15 -35.74
C HIS A 190 21.49 1.97 -35.79
N GLU A 191 21.50 3.07 -36.55
CA GLU A 191 22.68 3.92 -36.85
C GLU A 191 23.41 4.49 -35.62
N ARG A 192 22.89 4.28 -34.40
CA ARG A 192 23.49 4.72 -33.13
C ARG A 192 23.92 3.58 -32.20
N SER A 193 23.95 2.32 -32.65
CA SER A 193 24.45 1.23 -31.80
C SER A 193 25.96 1.40 -31.52
N PRO A 194 26.44 1.16 -30.29
CA PRO A 194 27.88 1.23 -29.97
C PRO A 194 28.73 0.19 -30.73
N THR A 195 28.09 -0.80 -31.35
CA THR A 195 28.76 -1.84 -32.14
C THR A 195 29.11 -1.41 -33.56
N SER A 196 28.64 -0.25 -34.03
CA SER A 196 29.08 0.32 -35.32
C SER A 196 30.42 1.06 -35.22
N GLN A 197 30.95 1.28 -34.01
CA GLN A 197 32.34 1.66 -33.78
C GLN A 197 33.12 0.42 -33.34
N GLY A 198 33.84 -0.17 -34.30
CA GLY A 198 34.56 -1.43 -34.17
C GLY A 198 35.39 -1.54 -32.89
N TYR A 199 34.97 -2.44 -32.01
CA TYR A 199 35.85 -3.12 -31.08
C TYR A 199 36.29 -4.43 -31.71
N ASP A 200 37.37 -4.37 -32.49
CA ASP A 200 38.19 -5.54 -32.84
C ASP A 200 38.91 -6.00 -31.56
N ILE A 201 38.26 -6.90 -30.81
CA ILE A 201 38.93 -7.61 -29.73
C ILE A 201 39.70 -8.76 -30.37
N PHE A 202 41.00 -8.51 -30.54
CA PHE A 202 42.04 -9.47 -30.89
C PHE A 202 41.81 -10.87 -30.28
N THR A 203 41.49 -11.84 -31.14
CA THR A 203 41.88 -13.24 -30.93
C THR A 203 43.07 -13.55 -31.84
N LYS A 204 44.27 -13.14 -31.40
CA LYS A 204 45.52 -13.77 -31.84
C LYS A 204 45.93 -14.79 -30.78
N THR A 205 45.50 -16.03 -30.96
CA THR A 205 46.21 -17.20 -30.44
C THR A 205 46.55 -18.07 -31.63
N SER A 206 47.76 -17.85 -32.13
CA SER A 206 48.45 -18.72 -33.08
C SER A 206 48.76 -20.05 -32.41
N PHE A 207 48.14 -21.13 -32.89
CA PHE A 207 48.70 -22.46 -32.84
C PHE A 207 48.75 -23.00 -34.26
N GLY A 208 49.97 -23.15 -34.76
CA GLY A 208 50.25 -23.87 -36.00
C GLY A 208 50.23 -25.37 -35.75
N SER A 209 49.64 -26.12 -36.68
CA SER A 209 50.24 -27.32 -37.26
C SER A 209 49.44 -27.69 -38.50
N ASP A 210 50.17 -27.74 -39.61
CA ASP A 210 49.76 -28.39 -40.84
C ASP A 210 49.45 -29.88 -40.57
N GLU A 211 48.46 -30.45 -41.25
CA GLU A 211 48.68 -31.26 -42.47
C GLU A 211 47.40 -32.03 -42.85
N THR A 212 46.95 -31.77 -44.09
CA THR A 212 46.43 -32.73 -45.08
C THR A 212 45.19 -33.62 -44.81
N SER A 213 44.23 -33.46 -45.74
CA SER A 213 43.77 -34.51 -46.67
C SER A 213 42.44 -35.25 -46.39
N MET A 214 41.53 -35.00 -47.35
CA MET A 214 40.62 -35.93 -48.03
C MET A 214 39.15 -36.12 -47.59
N LEU A 215 38.28 -35.62 -48.49
CA LEU A 215 37.17 -36.30 -49.17
C LEU A 215 36.10 -37.05 -48.35
N SER A 216 34.89 -36.50 -48.34
CA SER A 216 33.63 -37.08 -48.87
C SER A 216 32.46 -36.26 -48.27
N LYS A 217 31.67 -35.54 -49.07
CA LYS A 217 30.43 -36.01 -49.72
C LYS A 217 29.73 -37.13 -48.96
N ASP A 218 28.78 -36.78 -48.11
CA ASP A 218 27.41 -37.27 -48.26
C ASP A 218 26.40 -36.45 -47.46
N ALA A 219 25.30 -36.15 -48.14
CA ALA A 219 24.09 -35.58 -47.58
C ALA A 219 23.28 -36.66 -46.87
N ARG A 220 22.84 -36.41 -45.63
CA ARG A 220 21.61 -36.99 -45.06
C ARG A 220 21.21 -36.21 -43.80
N SER A 221 20.13 -35.44 -43.95
CA SER A 221 18.95 -35.46 -43.07
C SER A 221 19.19 -36.02 -41.65
N GLY A 222 19.43 -35.12 -40.70
CA GLY A 222 19.29 -35.37 -39.27
C GLY A 222 18.73 -34.14 -38.60
N ARG A 223 17.41 -34.10 -38.38
CA ARG A 223 16.81 -33.19 -37.40
C ARG A 223 17.29 -33.65 -36.03
N GLU A 224 18.37 -33.06 -35.54
CA GLU A 224 18.76 -33.21 -34.15
C GLU A 224 17.89 -32.28 -33.30
N ALA A 225 17.06 -32.92 -32.48
CA ALA A 225 16.35 -32.31 -31.39
C ALA A 225 17.38 -31.65 -30.45
N LEU A 226 17.16 -30.38 -30.10
CA LEU A 226 17.83 -29.74 -28.98
C LEU A 226 17.10 -30.16 -27.69
N PRO A 227 17.78 -30.79 -26.69
CA PRO A 227 17.26 -30.83 -25.35
C PRO A 227 18.26 -30.10 -24.45
N PHE A 228 18.14 -28.78 -24.36
CA PHE A 228 18.68 -28.05 -23.21
C PHE A 228 17.67 -26.99 -22.80
N GLU A 229 16.69 -27.41 -22.00
CA GLU A 229 16.10 -26.52 -21.01
C GLU A 229 17.24 -26.00 -20.12
N MET A 230 17.70 -24.78 -20.36
CA MET A 230 18.46 -24.04 -19.36
C MET A 230 17.52 -23.76 -18.18
N LYS A 231 17.53 -24.63 -17.18
CA LYS A 231 17.02 -24.28 -15.86
C LYS A 231 17.87 -23.12 -15.35
N PRO A 232 17.29 -21.97 -14.96
CA PRO A 232 18.08 -20.92 -14.35
C PRO A 232 18.72 -21.49 -13.07
N ALA A 233 20.05 -21.54 -13.05
CA ALA A 233 20.82 -21.89 -11.88
C ALA A 233 20.64 -20.78 -10.85
N TRP A 234 19.62 -20.90 -10.01
CA TRP A 234 19.42 -20.01 -8.88
C TRP A 234 20.39 -20.43 -7.76
N ILE A 235 21.38 -19.57 -7.48
CA ILE A 235 22.24 -19.69 -6.31
C ILE A 235 21.50 -19.00 -5.15
N PRO A 236 21.11 -19.73 -4.08
CA PRO A 236 20.49 -19.09 -2.92
C PRO A 236 21.47 -18.14 -2.24
N PRO A 237 21.01 -16.98 -1.73
CA PRO A 237 21.79 -16.22 -0.75
C PRO A 237 22.08 -17.10 0.47
N ASN A 238 23.29 -16.99 1.00
CA ASN A 238 23.71 -17.74 2.17
C ASN A 238 22.98 -17.21 3.41
N HIS A 239 21.86 -17.81 3.79
CA HIS A 239 21.04 -17.41 4.93
C HIS A 239 21.52 -18.05 6.23
N ALA A 240 22.75 -17.75 6.63
CA ALA A 240 23.19 -18.03 7.99
C ALA A 240 22.49 -17.05 8.95
N GLY A 241 21.46 -17.52 9.67
CA GLY A 241 20.90 -16.81 10.84
C GLY A 241 19.41 -16.42 10.82
N VAL A 242 18.63 -16.73 9.77
CA VAL A 242 17.21 -16.33 9.71
C VAL A 242 16.28 -17.45 10.27
N PRO A 243 15.35 -17.16 11.21
CA PRO A 243 14.41 -18.13 11.77
C PRO A 243 13.51 -18.79 10.71
N SER A 244 13.17 -20.07 10.90
CA SER A 244 12.42 -20.87 9.91
C SER A 244 10.99 -20.37 9.61
N SER A 245 10.38 -19.61 10.52
CA SER A 245 9.02 -19.06 10.37
C SER A 245 8.95 -17.89 9.38
N GLU A 246 10.02 -17.10 9.24
CA GLU A 246 10.10 -16.04 8.23
C GLU A 246 10.28 -16.61 6.82
N ARG A 247 10.87 -17.81 6.69
CA ARG A 247 11.06 -18.48 5.41
C ARG A 247 9.71 -18.88 4.80
N GLN A 248 8.79 -19.47 5.56
CA GLN A 248 7.52 -20.00 5.04
C GLN A 248 6.63 -18.93 4.36
N HIS A 249 6.58 -17.71 4.89
CA HIS A 249 5.81 -16.61 4.28
C HIS A 249 6.43 -16.08 2.97
N GLU A 250 7.75 -16.19 2.80
CA GLU A 250 8.45 -15.81 1.57
C GLU A 250 8.24 -16.83 0.44
N TRP A 251 8.05 -18.12 0.79
CA TRP A 251 7.76 -19.19 -0.17
C TRP A 251 6.32 -19.14 -0.70
N GLU A 252 5.32 -18.79 0.13
CA GLU A 252 3.92 -18.66 -0.33
C GLU A 252 3.72 -17.50 -1.32
N PHE A 253 4.56 -16.45 -1.24
CA PHE A 253 4.51 -15.31 -2.15
C PHE A 253 4.95 -15.67 -3.59
N ARG A 254 5.83 -16.66 -3.77
CA ARG A 254 6.37 -17.01 -5.10
C ARG A 254 5.52 -18.01 -5.88
N TYR A 255 4.69 -18.83 -5.22
CA TYR A 255 3.90 -19.86 -5.91
C TYR A 255 2.56 -19.37 -6.48
N ARG A 256 2.06 -18.19 -6.08
CA ARG A 256 0.79 -17.63 -6.60
C ARG A 256 0.92 -16.71 -7.81
N MET A 257 2.13 -16.36 -8.23
CA MET A 257 2.39 -15.63 -9.48
C MET A 257 2.71 -16.60 -10.64
N GLY A 258 2.06 -17.77 -10.64
CA GLY A 258 2.02 -18.65 -11.80
C GLY A 258 1.36 -17.91 -12.96
N ILE A 259 2.15 -17.62 -13.98
CA ILE A 259 1.71 -17.06 -15.25
C ILE A 259 0.88 -18.14 -15.96
N ASP A 260 -0.44 -18.10 -15.80
CA ASP A 260 -1.37 -18.85 -16.66
C ASP A 260 -1.41 -18.16 -18.02
N THR A 261 -0.56 -18.65 -18.93
CA THR A 261 -0.65 -18.41 -20.37
C THR A 261 -1.00 -19.72 -21.06
N SER A 262 -2.18 -20.27 -20.77
CA SER A 262 -2.84 -21.22 -21.67
C SER A 262 -4.31 -21.36 -21.30
N GLY A 263 -5.18 -21.10 -22.26
CA GLY A 263 -6.62 -21.25 -22.12
C GLY A 263 -7.00 -22.68 -21.76
N PHE A 264 -7.71 -22.82 -20.65
CA PHE A 264 -8.61 -23.92 -20.36
C PHE A 264 -9.63 -23.40 -19.34
N GLU A 265 -10.90 -23.30 -19.73
CA GLU A 265 -11.98 -23.00 -18.79
C GLU A 265 -12.22 -24.22 -17.89
N PRO A 266 -12.29 -24.04 -16.55
CA PRO A 266 -13.00 -24.96 -15.70
C PRO A 266 -14.29 -24.29 -15.23
N SER A 267 -15.42 -24.79 -15.75
CA SER A 267 -16.74 -24.52 -15.19
C SER A 267 -16.81 -25.12 -13.77
N TYR A 268 -16.73 -24.27 -12.75
CA TYR A 268 -17.20 -24.62 -11.40
C TYR A 268 -18.29 -23.65 -10.99
N SER A 269 -19.53 -24.14 -11.07
CA SER A 269 -20.68 -23.60 -10.38
C SER A 269 -20.58 -23.97 -8.90
N THR A 270 -20.30 -22.99 -8.04
CA THR A 270 -20.65 -23.05 -6.62
C THR A 270 -21.29 -21.73 -6.21
N GLU A 271 -22.61 -21.74 -6.16
CA GLU A 271 -23.38 -20.79 -5.36
C GLU A 271 -22.88 -20.86 -3.91
N SER A 272 -22.31 -19.76 -3.41
CA SER A 272 -22.19 -19.54 -1.98
C SER A 272 -22.64 -18.12 -1.66
N SER A 273 -23.86 -18.05 -1.14
CA SER A 273 -24.43 -16.86 -0.54
C SER A 273 -23.58 -16.43 0.64
N GLY A 274 -22.88 -15.30 0.52
CA GLY A 274 -22.14 -14.69 1.62
C GLY A 274 -23.08 -14.16 2.71
N ARG A 275 -23.41 -15.00 3.69
CA ARG A 275 -23.87 -14.53 5.01
C ARG A 275 -22.66 -14.02 5.77
N HIS A 276 -22.68 -12.74 6.15
CA HIS A 276 -21.80 -12.21 7.18
C HIS A 276 -22.04 -12.99 8.47
N VAL A 277 -21.07 -13.82 8.87
CA VAL A 277 -21.03 -14.40 10.21
C VAL A 277 -20.54 -13.28 11.14
N VAL A 278 -21.49 -12.65 11.82
CA VAL A 278 -21.20 -11.81 12.98
C VAL A 278 -20.68 -12.75 14.07
N GLU A 279 -19.40 -12.67 14.42
CA GLU A 279 -18.89 -13.37 15.61
C GLU A 279 -19.71 -12.89 16.81
N PRO A 280 -20.32 -13.80 17.60
CA PRO A 280 -21.06 -13.40 18.79
C PRO A 280 -20.12 -12.67 19.75
N GLU A 281 -20.58 -11.56 20.36
CA GLU A 281 -19.78 -10.71 21.26
C GLU A 281 -19.06 -11.52 22.35
N ASP A 282 -19.66 -12.62 22.79
CA ASP A 282 -19.10 -13.57 23.76
C ASP A 282 -17.78 -14.22 23.32
N ALA A 283 -17.55 -14.41 22.01
CA ALA A 283 -16.34 -15.02 21.49
C ALA A 283 -15.15 -14.03 21.50
N ARG A 284 -15.44 -12.74 21.27
CA ARG A 284 -14.44 -11.67 21.31
C ARG A 284 -13.98 -11.42 22.75
N ASP A 285 -14.92 -11.33 23.68
CA ASP A 285 -14.63 -11.16 25.11
C ASP A 285 -13.78 -12.31 25.67
N ARG A 286 -14.01 -13.55 25.21
CA ARG A 286 -13.18 -14.70 25.62
C ARG A 286 -11.75 -14.62 25.10
N ARG A 287 -11.54 -14.16 23.86
CA ARG A 287 -10.19 -13.99 23.29
C ARG A 287 -9.42 -12.88 23.99
N GLU A 288 -10.08 -11.75 24.27
CA GLU A 288 -9.47 -10.63 24.98
C GLU A 288 -9.10 -11.01 26.43
N ARG A 289 -9.95 -11.77 27.13
CA ARG A 289 -9.64 -12.34 28.45
C ARG A 289 -8.45 -13.31 28.41
N ALA A 290 -8.41 -14.21 27.44
CA ALA A 290 -7.31 -15.18 27.29
C ALA A 290 -5.97 -14.48 27.06
N HIS A 291 -5.94 -13.44 26.21
CA HIS A 291 -4.73 -12.65 25.97
C HIS A 291 -4.26 -11.89 27.22
N ALA A 292 -5.19 -11.31 27.98
CA ALA A 292 -4.87 -10.62 29.23
C ALA A 292 -4.26 -11.54 30.30
N ILE A 293 -4.72 -12.80 30.37
CA ILE A 293 -4.16 -13.82 31.27
C ILE A 293 -2.73 -14.20 30.84
N ASP A 294 -2.51 -14.42 29.54
CA ASP A 294 -1.18 -14.77 29.00
C ASP A 294 -0.13 -13.67 29.27
N VAL A 295 -0.50 -12.40 29.11
CA VAL A 295 0.37 -11.25 29.42
C VAL A 295 0.74 -11.20 30.90
N LYS A 296 -0.22 -11.44 31.81
CA LYS A 296 0.05 -11.45 33.27
C LYS A 296 0.95 -12.61 33.67
N LEU A 297 0.75 -13.79 33.08
CA LEU A 297 1.62 -14.96 33.32
C LEU A 297 3.06 -14.71 32.85
N LYS A 298 3.24 -14.08 31.67
CA LYS A 298 4.57 -13.68 31.15
C LYS A 298 5.29 -12.68 32.05
N ASN A 299 4.54 -11.85 32.78
CA ASN A 299 5.08 -10.89 33.73
C ASN A 299 5.33 -11.47 35.14
N GLY A 300 5.28 -12.81 35.29
CA GLY A 300 5.56 -13.50 36.55
C GLY A 300 4.44 -13.41 37.58
N THR A 301 3.25 -12.95 37.19
CA THR A 301 2.07 -12.96 38.08
C THR A 301 1.55 -14.39 38.18
N SER A 302 1.34 -14.89 39.39
CA SER A 302 0.83 -16.26 39.56
C SER A 302 -0.64 -16.36 39.15
N LEU A 303 -1.07 -17.53 38.66
CA LEU A 303 -2.46 -17.76 38.26
C LEU A 303 -3.45 -17.50 39.43
N ARG A 304 -3.00 -17.75 40.67
CA ARG A 304 -3.77 -17.51 41.89
C ARG A 304 -4.02 -16.02 42.13
N GLU A 305 -3.01 -15.17 41.92
CA GLU A 305 -3.17 -13.71 42.03
C GLU A 305 -4.09 -13.13 40.95
N ILE A 306 -4.06 -13.71 39.74
CA ILE A 306 -4.98 -13.32 38.66
C ILE A 306 -6.42 -13.65 39.06
N GLN A 307 -6.68 -14.87 39.56
CA GLN A 307 -8.00 -15.29 40.03
C GLN A 307 -8.50 -14.47 41.22
N GLU A 308 -7.63 -14.16 42.19
CA GLU A 308 -7.98 -13.31 43.32
C GLU A 308 -8.29 -11.86 42.91
N SER A 309 -7.56 -11.32 41.92
CA SER A 309 -7.82 -9.99 41.35
C SER A 309 -9.16 -9.95 40.61
N ASP A 310 -9.46 -10.94 39.78
CA ASP A 310 -10.71 -10.99 39.02
C ASP A 310 -11.91 -11.11 39.96
N HIS A 311 -11.79 -11.92 41.03
CA HIS A 311 -12.82 -12.06 42.03
C HIS A 311 -13.04 -10.79 42.88
N ARG A 312 -11.99 -9.96 43.07
CA ARG A 312 -12.12 -8.62 43.68
C ARG A 312 -12.86 -7.64 42.77
N ILE A 313 -12.60 -7.69 41.45
CA ILE A 313 -13.27 -6.85 40.47
C ILE A 313 -14.75 -7.20 40.36
N GLU A 314 -15.09 -8.49 40.36
CA GLU A 314 -16.49 -8.95 40.35
C GLU A 314 -17.23 -8.52 41.63
N ARG A 315 -16.62 -8.68 42.80
CA ARG A 315 -17.19 -8.15 44.06
C ARG A 315 -17.36 -6.63 44.05
N ALA A 316 -16.46 -5.90 43.40
CA ALA A 316 -16.58 -4.44 43.28
C ALA A 316 -17.70 -4.03 42.30
N ARG A 317 -18.02 -4.85 41.30
CA ARG A 317 -19.15 -4.64 40.38
C ARG A 317 -20.50 -4.95 41.03
N GLU A 318 -20.54 -5.93 41.94
CA GLU A 318 -21.75 -6.30 42.67
C GLU A 318 -22.09 -5.35 43.82
N GLN A 319 -21.15 -4.49 44.26
CA GLN A 319 -21.46 -3.46 45.24
C GLN A 319 -22.25 -2.33 44.56
N PRO A 320 -23.52 -2.09 44.96
CA PRO A 320 -24.29 -0.98 44.43
C PRO A 320 -23.54 0.30 44.76
N THR A 321 -23.20 1.06 43.74
CA THR A 321 -22.54 2.35 43.93
C THR A 321 -23.40 3.20 44.87
N ARG A 322 -22.78 3.94 45.80
CA ARG A 322 -23.49 4.86 46.74
C ARG A 322 -24.45 5.82 46.03
N HIS A 323 -24.26 6.02 44.72
CA HIS A 323 -25.12 6.84 43.87
C HIS A 323 -26.47 6.17 43.52
N GLU A 324 -26.51 4.85 43.31
CA GLU A 324 -27.76 4.11 43.02
C GLU A 324 -28.65 3.96 44.25
N THR A 325 -28.06 3.86 45.44
CA THR A 325 -28.81 3.79 46.70
C THR A 325 -29.49 5.12 47.06
N LEU A 326 -28.94 6.25 46.63
CA LEU A 326 -29.59 7.57 46.78
C LEU A 326 -30.73 7.79 45.78
N LEU A 327 -30.58 7.32 44.53
CA LEU A 327 -31.64 7.42 43.53
C LEU A 327 -32.86 6.53 43.83
N ARG A 328 -32.66 5.36 44.48
CA ARG A 328 -33.78 4.52 44.94
C ARG A 328 -34.57 5.11 46.12
N ARG A 329 -34.00 6.03 46.91
CA ARG A 329 -34.72 6.69 48.03
C ARG A 329 -35.49 7.95 47.63
N GLY A 330 -35.28 8.47 46.42
CA GLY A 330 -35.88 9.74 45.95
C GLY A 330 -37.26 9.63 45.27
N ARG A 331 -37.78 8.43 44.96
CA ARG A 331 -39.12 8.26 44.40
C ARG A 331 -40.15 8.05 45.51
N ARG A 332 -40.53 9.14 46.20
CA ARG A 332 -41.78 9.21 46.96
C ARG A 332 -42.91 9.70 46.04
N ASP A 333 -44.09 9.16 46.30
CA ASP A 333 -45.33 9.19 45.54
C ASP A 333 -45.80 10.55 44.98
N PRO A 334 -46.36 10.60 43.75
CA PRO A 334 -47.27 11.64 43.32
C PRO A 334 -48.71 11.18 43.59
N ARG A 335 -49.13 11.21 44.86
CA ARG A 335 -50.55 11.20 45.24
C ARG A 335 -50.76 12.23 46.33
N VAL A 336 -51.87 12.97 46.22
CA VAL A 336 -52.27 14.18 46.97
C VAL A 336 -51.84 15.44 46.21
N SER A 337 -52.65 16.43 45.89
CA SER A 337 -54.10 16.67 45.96
C SER A 337 -54.26 18.09 45.41
N SER A 338 -55.06 18.31 44.37
CA SER A 338 -55.54 19.65 44.04
C SER A 338 -56.94 19.54 43.46
N ARG A 339 -57.87 19.32 44.40
CA ARG A 339 -59.30 19.54 44.24
C ARG A 339 -59.66 20.70 45.18
N LYS A 340 -60.47 21.64 44.69
CA LYS A 340 -61.16 22.76 45.38
C LYS A 340 -60.30 24.01 45.60
N GLU A 341 -60.77 25.24 45.46
CA GLU A 341 -62.13 25.80 45.33
C GLU A 341 -62.02 27.30 44.92
N LEU A 342 -63.06 27.79 44.24
CA LEU A 342 -63.69 29.12 44.36
C LEU A 342 -62.79 30.37 44.51
N LEU A 343 -62.73 31.19 43.46
CA LEU A 343 -63.29 32.56 43.39
C LEU A 343 -63.32 33.05 41.95
#